data_AF-A0A7Y2F6Y6-F1
#
_entry.id   AF-A0A7Y2F6Y6-F1
#
_cell.length_a   1.000
_cell.length_b   1.000
_cell.length_c   1.000
_cell.angle_alpha   90.00
_cell.angle_beta   90.00
_cell.angle_gamma   90.00
#
_symmetry.space_group_name_H-M   'P 1'
#
loop_
_entity.id
_entity.type
_entity.pdbx_description
1 polymer ?
#
loop_
_entity_poly.entity_id
_entity_poly.type
_entity_poly.pdbx_seq_one_letter_code
_entity_poly.pdbx_strand_id
1 'polypeptide(L)'
;RLLRVVENEAAIAEVRAHLESLLKEARIAGITKVVVSNNPSSAIQSNSRDAAFVFLGMQPPVEGEEGLFFHRTEALIGKLERVALVQSAGGMRLES
;
A
#
# COMPACT_ATOMS: atom_id res chain seq x y z
N ARG A 1 -10.53 -0.90 -2.28
CA ARG A 1 -9.63 -1.10 -3.46
C ARG A 1 -8.27 -1.50 -2.94
N LEU A 2 -7.64 -2.50 -3.57
CA LEU A 2 -6.26 -2.91 -3.28
C LEU A 2 -5.35 -2.33 -4.36
N LEU A 3 -4.38 -1.50 -3.97
CA LEU A 3 -3.51 -0.76 -4.89
C LEU A 3 -2.05 -1.20 -4.76
N ARG A 4 -1.35 -1.35 -5.88
CA ARG A 4 0.10 -1.53 -5.92
C ARG A 4 0.73 -0.64 -6.99
N VAL A 5 1.86 -0.01 -6.64
CA VAL A 5 2.69 0.71 -7.60
C VAL A 5 3.79 -0.23 -8.09
N VAL A 6 4.08 -0.21 -9.38
CA VAL A 6 5.17 -0.96 -10.02
C VAL A 6 6.03 -0.01 -10.85
N GLU A 7 7.27 -0.40 -11.14
CA GLU A 7 8.23 0.46 -11.85
C GLU A 7 8.08 0.38 -13.37
N ASN A 8 7.53 -0.71 -13.90
CA ASN A 8 7.38 -0.94 -15.34
C ASN A 8 6.07 -1.67 -15.68
N GLU A 9 5.68 -1.58 -16.95
CA GLU A 9 4.44 -2.16 -17.46
C GLU A 9 4.46 -3.68 -17.54
N ALA A 10 5.65 -4.29 -17.71
CA ALA A 10 5.78 -5.75 -17.83
C ALA A 10 5.25 -6.49 -16.58
N ALA A 11 5.34 -5.86 -15.41
CA ALA A 11 4.86 -6.41 -14.15
C ALA A 11 3.32 -6.30 -13.94
N ILE A 12 2.59 -5.56 -14.79
CA ILE A 12 1.17 -5.25 -14.52
C ILE A 12 0.30 -6.50 -14.43
N ALA A 13 0.43 -7.41 -15.40
CA ALA A 13 -0.45 -8.57 -15.50
C ALA A 13 -0.26 -9.54 -14.33
N GLU A 14 1.00 -9.88 -14.04
CA GLU A 14 1.37 -10.75 -12.91
C GLU A 14 0.93 -10.14 -11.58
N VAL A 15 1.26 -8.88 -11.34
CA VAL A 15 0.93 -8.20 -10.08
C VAL A 15 -0.58 -8.09 -9.90
N ARG A 16 -1.34 -7.78 -10.98
CA ARG A 16 -2.79 -7.73 -10.91
C ARG A 16 -3.38 -9.08 -10.52
N ALA A 17 -2.95 -10.16 -11.18
CA ALA A 17 -3.43 -11.51 -10.87
C ALA A 17 -3.14 -11.90 -9.42
N HIS A 18 -1.96 -11.56 -8.91
CA HIS A 18 -1.61 -11.78 -7.50
C HIS A 18 -2.53 -10.99 -6.54
N LEU A 19 -2.79 -9.71 -6.80
CA LEU A 19 -3.70 -8.91 -5.96
C LEU A 19 -5.13 -9.45 -5.99
N GLU A 20 -5.59 -9.97 -7.12
CA GLU A 20 -6.92 -10.58 -7.26
C GLU A 20 -7.02 -11.88 -6.44
N SER A 21 -5.97 -12.69 -6.44
CA SER A 21 -5.87 -13.88 -5.57
C SER A 21 -5.98 -13.50 -4.10
N LEU A 22 -5.24 -12.47 -3.66
CA LEU A 22 -5.29 -12.01 -2.27
C LEU A 22 -6.69 -11.55 -1.83
N LEU A 23 -7.41 -10.79 -2.69
CA LEU A 23 -8.79 -10.40 -2.39
C LEU A 23 -9.72 -11.62 -2.30
N LYS A 24 -9.54 -12.59 -3.19
CA LYS A 24 -10.32 -13.83 -3.22
C LYS A 24 -10.09 -14.67 -1.96
N GLU A 25 -8.84 -14.91 -1.58
CA GLU A 25 -8.45 -15.68 -0.40
C GLU A 25 -8.92 -15.01 0.90
N ALA A 26 -8.77 -13.69 0.99
CA ALA A 26 -9.25 -12.91 2.13
C ALA A 26 -10.79 -12.76 2.16
N ARG A 27 -11.50 -13.19 1.11
CA ARG A 27 -12.95 -13.02 0.94
C ARG A 27 -13.38 -11.55 1.03
N ILE A 28 -12.52 -10.64 0.58
CA ILE A 28 -12.79 -9.21 0.57
C ILE A 28 -13.31 -8.82 -0.81
N ALA A 29 -14.56 -8.37 -0.88
CA ALA A 29 -15.09 -7.77 -2.09
C ALA A 29 -14.36 -6.46 -2.39
N GLY A 30 -13.63 -6.42 -3.51
CA GLY A 30 -12.85 -5.24 -3.88
C GLY A 30 -12.34 -5.29 -5.31
N ILE A 31 -11.82 -4.14 -5.75
CA ILE A 31 -11.15 -3.98 -7.05
C ILE A 31 -9.65 -3.84 -6.84
N THR A 32 -8.85 -4.42 -7.73
CA THR A 32 -7.41 -4.26 -7.79
C THR A 32 -7.03 -3.08 -8.68
N LYS A 33 -5.94 -2.38 -8.35
CA LYS A 33 -5.40 -1.30 -9.17
C LYS A 33 -3.88 -1.36 -9.15
N VAL A 34 -3.29 -1.57 -10.33
CA VAL A 34 -1.84 -1.51 -10.53
C VAL A 34 -1.53 -0.20 -11.24
N VAL A 35 -0.57 0.56 -10.71
CA VAL A 35 -0.15 1.85 -11.26
C VAL A 35 1.34 1.78 -11.57
N VAL A 36 1.74 2.15 -12.78
CA VAL A 36 3.16 2.27 -13.13
C VAL A 36 3.64 3.66 -12.74
N SER A 37 4.68 3.76 -11.93
CA SER A 37 5.27 5.05 -11.54
C SER A 37 6.68 4.86 -10.99
N ASN A 38 7.56 5.80 -11.31
CA ASN A 38 8.88 5.96 -10.68
C ASN A 38 8.81 6.79 -9.38
N ASN A 39 7.64 7.31 -9.03
CA ASN A 39 7.37 8.02 -7.78
C ASN A 39 6.16 7.37 -7.08
N PRO A 40 6.40 6.36 -6.22
CA PRO A 40 5.34 5.65 -5.52
C PRO A 40 4.49 6.54 -4.61
N SER A 41 5.09 7.49 -3.90
CA SER A 41 4.37 8.39 -2.99
C SER A 41 3.35 9.25 -3.75
N SER A 42 3.78 9.87 -4.85
CA SER A 42 2.89 10.67 -5.71
C SER A 42 1.78 9.82 -6.34
N ALA A 43 2.12 8.60 -6.78
CA ALA A 43 1.14 7.67 -7.33
C ALA A 43 0.09 7.26 -6.27
N ILE A 44 0.50 6.92 -5.05
CA ILE A 44 -0.40 6.57 -3.95
C ILE A 44 -1.32 7.74 -3.61
N GLN A 45 -0.76 8.95 -3.45
CA GLN A 45 -1.49 10.17 -3.11
C GLN A 45 -2.52 10.54 -4.19
N SER A 46 -2.10 10.62 -5.45
CA SER A 46 -2.98 10.99 -6.57
C SER A 46 -4.11 9.98 -6.77
N ASN A 47 -3.83 8.69 -6.61
CA ASN A 47 -4.83 7.66 -6.79
C ASN A 47 -5.78 7.54 -5.60
N SER A 48 -5.38 7.98 -4.40
CA SER A 48 -6.14 7.79 -3.15
C SER A 48 -6.70 9.08 -2.55
N ARG A 49 -6.51 10.23 -3.22
CA ARG A 49 -6.97 11.55 -2.74
C ARG A 49 -8.45 11.56 -2.34
N ASP A 50 -9.29 10.93 -3.13
CA ASP A 50 -10.76 10.93 -2.91
C ASP A 50 -11.23 9.73 -2.07
N ALA A 51 -10.31 8.95 -1.49
CA ALA A 51 -10.67 7.83 -0.64
C ALA A 51 -11.19 8.34 0.71
N ALA A 52 -12.30 7.77 1.18
CA ALA A 52 -12.80 8.06 2.53
C ALA A 52 -11.82 7.60 3.63
N PHE A 53 -10.99 6.60 3.36
CA PHE A 53 -10.00 6.10 4.30
C PHE A 53 -8.92 5.32 3.56
N VAL A 54 -7.67 5.44 4.00
CA VAL A 54 -6.52 4.73 3.42
C VAL A 54 -5.83 3.89 4.49
N PHE A 55 -5.60 2.61 4.20
CA PHE A 55 -4.75 1.74 5.01
C PHE A 55 -3.38 1.64 4.35
N LEU A 56 -2.32 1.93 5.09
CA LEU A 56 -0.93 1.78 4.62
C LEU A 56 -0.20 0.84 5.57
N GLY A 57 0.51 -0.13 5.01
CA GLY A 57 1.43 -0.96 5.78
C GLY A 57 2.59 -0.12 6.30
N MET A 58 3.00 -0.34 7.54
CA MET A 58 4.20 0.26 8.11
C MET A 58 5.12 -0.80 8.70
N GLN A 59 6.42 -0.51 8.63
CA GLN A 59 7.45 -1.21 9.39
C GLN A 59 7.99 -0.22 10.42
N PRO A 60 8.03 -0.57 11.72
CA PRO A 60 8.62 0.30 12.73
C PRO A 60 10.07 0.67 12.37
N PRO A 61 10.52 1.89 12.71
CA PRO A 61 11.91 2.27 12.55
C PRO A 61 12.83 1.37 13.38
N VAL A 62 14.07 1.25 12.91
CA VAL A 62 15.17 0.84 13.77
C VAL A 62 15.43 1.96 14.78
N GLU A 63 15.85 1.59 15.99
CA GLU A 63 16.22 2.55 17.03
C GLU A 63 17.25 3.56 16.51
N GLY A 64 16.99 4.85 16.70
CA GLY A 64 17.80 5.95 16.21
C GLY A 64 17.44 6.45 14.81
N GLU A 65 16.53 5.79 14.09
CA GLU A 65 16.02 6.24 12.77
C GLU A 65 14.62 6.87 12.83
N GLU A 66 14.10 7.20 14.02
CA GLU A 66 12.72 7.65 14.21
C GLU A 66 12.42 8.92 13.41
N GLY A 67 13.36 9.87 13.36
CA GLY A 67 13.22 11.09 12.56
C GLY A 67 13.14 10.81 11.06
N LEU A 68 13.99 9.92 10.53
CA LEU A 68 13.95 9.52 9.12
C LEU A 68 12.65 8.78 8.78
N PHE A 69 12.17 7.93 9.70
CA PHE A 69 10.89 7.26 9.54
C PHE A 69 9.72 8.24 9.54
N PHE A 70 9.73 9.22 10.44
CA PHE A 70 8.71 10.28 10.50
C PHE A 70 8.65 11.02 9.16
N HIS A 71 9.77 11.52 8.65
CA HIS A 71 9.81 12.25 7.39
C HIS A 71 9.42 11.40 6.17
N ARG A 72 9.85 10.13 6.11
CA ARG A 72 9.44 9.21 5.03
C ARG A 72 7.93 8.96 5.06
N THR A 73 7.36 8.78 6.25
CA THR A 73 5.93 8.54 6.44
C THR A 73 5.12 9.78 6.11
N GLU A 74 5.55 10.95 6.56
CA GLU A 74 4.94 12.25 6.23
C GLU A 74 4.94 12.49 4.71
N ALA A 75 6.07 12.24 4.04
CA ALA A 75 6.19 12.38 2.60
C ALA A 75 5.32 11.37 1.82
N LEU A 76 5.14 10.15 2.34
CA LEU A 76 4.27 9.12 1.76
C LEU A 76 2.79 9.50 1.89
N ILE A 77 2.35 9.90 3.09
CA ILE A 77 0.97 10.31 3.39
C ILE A 77 0.59 11.59 2.66
N GLY A 78 1.49 12.59 2.67
CA GLY A 78 1.27 13.88 2.05
C GLY A 78 -0.02 14.54 2.54
N LYS A 79 -0.98 14.73 1.62
CA LYS A 79 -2.27 15.39 1.90
C LYS A 79 -3.45 14.42 2.08
N LEU A 80 -3.19 13.13 2.27
CA LEU A 80 -4.27 12.17 2.53
C LEU A 80 -4.87 12.44 3.91
N GLU A 81 -6.18 12.70 3.95
CA GLU A 81 -6.85 13.19 5.17
C GLU A 81 -6.96 12.12 6.27
N ARG A 82 -7.27 10.88 5.89
CA ARG A 82 -7.62 9.80 6.83
C ARG A 82 -6.82 8.55 6.51
N VAL A 83 -5.77 8.32 7.28
CA VAL A 83 -4.83 7.22 7.10
C VAL A 83 -4.67 6.41 8.38
N ALA A 84 -4.81 5.09 8.29
CA ALA A 84 -4.31 4.16 9.31
C ALA A 84 -3.00 3.54 8.85
N LEU A 85 -1.96 3.68 9.66
CA LEU A 85 -0.72 2.93 9.53
C LEU A 85 -0.90 1.59 10.24
N VAL A 86 -0.66 0.50 9.51
CA VAL A 86 -0.93 -0.86 9.98
C VAL A 86 0.38 -1.65 9.98
N GLN A 87 0.76 -2.15 11.14
CA GLN A 87 1.81 -3.15 11.27
C GLN A 87 1.17 -4.49 11.62
N SER A 88 1.57 -5.56 10.93
CA SER A 88 1.19 -6.91 11.34
C SER A 88 2.05 -7.35 12.53
N ALA A 89 1.41 -7.90 13.57
CA ALA A 89 2.11 -8.56 14.67
C ALA A 89 2.67 -9.95 14.28
N GLY A 90 2.42 -10.39 13.04
CA GLY A 90 2.72 -11.74 12.58
C GLY A 90 1.64 -12.75 12.99
N GLY A 91 1.87 -14.03 12.68
CA GLY A 91 1.00 -15.14 13.11
C GLY A 91 -0.25 -15.41 12.27
N MET A 92 -0.56 -14.55 11.28
CA MET A 92 -1.68 -14.76 10.35
C MET A 92 -1.13 -14.99 8.94
N ARG A 93 -1.31 -16.20 8.40
CA ARG A 93 -1.11 -16.50 6.98
C ARG A 93 -2.48 -16.73 6.35
N LEU A 94 -2.67 -16.18 5.15
CA LEU A 94 -3.87 -16.41 4.35
C LEU A 94 -3.85 -17.80 3.68
N GLU A 95 -2.67 -18.43 3.63
CA GLU A 95 -2.50 -19.81 3.17
C GLU A 95 -2.98 -20.77 4.26
N SER A 96 -3.98 -21.59 3.93
CA SER A 96 -4.39 -22.80 4.66
C SER A 96 -4.08 -24.01 3.82
#